data_AF-A0A7K8QJY0-F1
#
_entry.id   AF-A0A7K8QJY0-F1
#
_cell.length_a   1.000
_cell.length_b   1.000
_cell.length_c   1.000
_cell.angle_alpha   90.00
_cell.angle_beta   90.00
_cell.angle_gamma   90.00
#
_symmetry.space_group_name_H-M   'P 1'
#
loop_
_entity.id
_entity.type
_entity.pdbx_description
1 polymer ?
#
loop_
_entity_poly.entity_id
_entity_poly.type
_entity_poly.pdbx_seq_one_letter_code
_entity_poly.pdbx_strand_id
1 'polypeptide(L)'
;RMEGFGFYKLPTGTEYRGELWDGMFHGEGELLFPGGSRYRALWVRGVPTQGKYSFADGSGYEGEKWNYCDGYDRRFYTEIVSGFKPPGIPQFTNLGRSGEIPEGCYDCGDGFYDPKTGVIVDYRLRFLRNA
;
A
#
# COMPACT_ATOMS: atom_id res chain seq x y z
N ARG A 1 -24.76 14.53 26.27
CA ARG A 1 -24.54 15.21 24.97
C ARG A 1 -23.03 15.25 24.75
N MET A 2 -22.52 14.71 23.65
CA MET A 2 -21.09 14.82 23.35
C MET A 2 -20.86 16.16 22.64
N GLU A 3 -20.05 17.00 23.26
CA GLU A 3 -19.62 18.30 22.75
C GLU A 3 -18.11 18.43 22.93
N GLY A 4 -17.43 19.10 22.00
CA GLY A 4 -15.98 19.27 22.02
C GLY A 4 -15.21 18.11 21.39
N PHE A 5 -13.90 18.05 21.60
CA PHE A 5 -13.06 17.02 20.99
C PHE A 5 -13.31 15.64 21.60
N GLY A 6 -13.46 14.62 20.77
CA GLY A 6 -13.69 13.25 21.22
C GLY A 6 -13.30 12.19 20.21
N PHE A 7 -13.45 10.95 20.66
CA PHE A 7 -13.15 9.74 19.91
C PHE A 7 -14.42 8.90 19.81
N TYR A 8 -14.75 8.43 18.61
CA TYR A 8 -15.91 7.58 18.40
C TYR A 8 -15.54 6.38 17.54
N LYS A 9 -15.73 5.17 18.08
CA LYS A 9 -15.46 3.93 17.35
C LYS A 9 -16.75 3.40 16.75
N LEU A 10 -16.79 3.33 15.42
CA LEU A 10 -17.91 2.77 14.69
C LEU A 10 -17.90 1.24 14.81
N PRO A 11 -19.07 0.57 14.68
CA PRO A 11 -19.15 -0.89 14.64
C PRO A 11 -18.30 -1.54 13.53
N THR A 12 -18.03 -0.80 12.45
CA THR A 12 -17.15 -1.23 11.35
C THR A 12 -15.65 -1.26 11.73
N GLY A 13 -15.30 -0.84 12.95
CA GLY A 13 -13.92 -0.69 13.42
C GLY A 13 -13.26 0.62 13.01
N THR A 14 -13.94 1.47 12.23
CA THR A 14 -13.44 2.82 11.90
C THR A 14 -13.49 3.71 13.14
N GLU A 15 -12.44 4.50 13.38
CA GLU A 15 -12.36 5.42 14.51
C GLU A 15 -12.42 6.87 14.04
N TYR A 16 -13.38 7.64 14.52
CA TYR A 16 -13.41 9.09 14.40
C TYR A 16 -12.61 9.75 15.52
N ARG A 17 -11.85 10.79 15.19
CA ARG A 17 -11.13 11.66 16.14
C ARG A 17 -11.35 13.10 15.70
N GLY A 18 -12.00 13.90 16.52
CA GLY A 18 -12.31 15.28 16.13
C GLY A 18 -13.35 15.92 17.02
N GLU A 19 -13.80 17.09 16.62
CA GLU A 19 -14.86 17.79 17.32
C GLU A 19 -16.21 17.08 17.14
N LEU A 20 -17.01 17.16 18.19
CA LEU A 20 -18.36 16.64 18.27
C LEU A 20 -19.28 17.78 18.67
N TRP A 21 -20.46 17.82 18.05
CA TRP A 21 -21.52 18.72 18.43
C TRP A 21 -22.84 17.97 18.41
N ASP A 22 -23.51 17.92 19.55
CA ASP A 22 -24.75 17.17 19.74
C ASP A 22 -24.64 15.67 19.39
N GLY A 23 -23.50 15.06 19.70
CA GLY A 23 -23.25 13.65 19.35
C GLY A 23 -22.96 13.39 17.87
N MET A 24 -22.92 14.42 17.02
CA MET A 24 -22.53 14.32 15.61
C MET A 24 -21.11 14.81 15.40
N PHE A 25 -20.44 14.30 14.37
CA PHE A 25 -19.15 14.84 13.94
C PHE A 25 -19.32 16.30 13.51
N HIS A 26 -18.47 17.18 14.01
CA HIS A 26 -18.49 18.60 13.72
C HIS A 26 -17.07 19.14 13.71
N GLY A 27 -16.84 20.32 13.13
CA GLY A 27 -15.51 20.95 13.12
C GLY A 27 -14.47 20.10 12.41
N GLU A 28 -13.20 20.23 12.80
CA GLU A 28 -12.13 19.41 12.23
C GLU A 28 -12.13 18.00 12.82
N GLY A 29 -12.03 16.99 11.95
CA GLY A 29 -11.97 15.60 12.39
C GLY A 29 -11.41 14.64 11.34
N GLU A 30 -10.88 13.52 11.82
CA GLU A 30 -10.36 12.43 10.99
C GLU A 30 -11.03 11.09 11.27
N LEU A 31 -11.34 10.35 10.21
CA LEU A 31 -11.68 8.93 10.27
C LEU A 31 -10.43 8.09 10.02
N LEU A 32 -10.21 7.09 10.85
CA LEU A 32 -9.13 6.10 10.75
C LEU A 32 -9.77 4.75 10.44
N PHE A 33 -9.47 4.20 9.27
CA PHE A 33 -10.02 2.92 8.84
C PHE A 33 -9.14 1.76 9.32
N PRO A 34 -9.69 0.57 9.61
CA PRO A 34 -8.91 -0.60 10.04
C PRO A 34 -7.80 -0.99 9.05
N GLY A 35 -7.98 -0.69 7.76
CA GLY A 35 -6.98 -0.93 6.72
C GLY A 35 -5.79 0.04 6.75
N GLY A 36 -5.75 1.01 7.65
CA GLY A 36 -4.66 1.99 7.80
C GLY A 36 -4.84 3.28 6.99
N SER A 37 -5.86 3.34 6.13
CA SER A 37 -6.24 4.58 5.46
C SER A 37 -6.89 5.57 6.44
N ARG A 38 -6.89 6.84 6.07
CA ARG A 38 -7.50 7.92 6.85
C ARG A 38 -8.24 8.91 5.96
N TYR A 39 -9.27 9.55 6.51
CA TYR A 39 -9.99 10.63 5.86
C TYR A 39 -10.09 11.82 6.80
N ARG A 40 -9.36 12.90 6.51
CA ARG A 40 -9.42 14.17 7.24
C ARG A 40 -10.42 15.08 6.58
N ALA A 41 -11.36 15.63 7.33
CA ALA A 41 -12.37 16.53 6.79
C ALA A 41 -12.83 17.57 7.80
N LEU A 42 -13.43 18.63 7.26
CA LEU A 42 -14.30 19.53 8.01
C LEU A 42 -15.71 18.93 8.03
N TRP A 43 -16.28 18.79 9.22
CA TRP A 43 -17.57 18.14 9.45
C TRP A 43 -18.63 19.16 9.87
N VAL A 44 -19.82 19.05 9.30
CA VAL A 44 -20.99 19.84 9.69
C VAL A 44 -22.15 18.90 9.92
N ARG A 45 -22.45 18.62 11.20
CA ARG A 45 -23.58 17.77 11.63
C ARG A 45 -23.51 16.36 11.02
N GLY A 46 -22.33 15.75 11.08
CA GLY A 46 -22.06 14.41 10.58
C GLY A 46 -21.73 14.34 9.07
N VAL A 47 -21.83 15.45 8.34
CA VAL A 47 -21.54 15.49 6.91
C VAL A 47 -20.18 16.12 6.65
N PRO A 48 -19.26 15.47 5.91
CA PRO A 48 -18.00 16.08 5.53
C PRO A 48 -18.23 17.08 4.39
N THR A 49 -17.71 18.30 4.52
CA THR A 49 -17.85 19.37 3.51
C THR A 49 -16.62 19.50 2.63
N GLN A 50 -15.43 19.32 3.21
CA GLN A 50 -14.14 19.33 2.53
C GLN A 50 -13.25 18.31 3.19
N GLY A 51 -12.50 17.52 2.42
CA GLY A 51 -11.61 16.54 3.02
C GLY A 51 -10.58 15.94 2.08
N LYS A 52 -9.57 15.33 2.69
CA LYS A 52 -8.47 14.64 2.03
C LYS A 52 -8.42 13.19 2.49
N TYR A 53 -8.46 12.28 1.53
CA TYR A 53 -8.28 10.85 1.76
C TYR A 53 -6.81 10.48 1.59
N SER A 54 -6.29 9.65 2.50
CA SER A 54 -4.97 9.05 2.38
C SER A 54 -5.06 7.55 2.59
N PHE A 55 -4.57 6.79 1.63
CA PHE A 55 -4.48 5.35 1.66
C PHE A 55 -3.42 4.90 2.68
N ALA A 56 -3.48 3.61 3.05
CA ALA A 56 -2.61 3.02 4.06
C ALA A 56 -1.13 2.99 3.65
N ASP A 57 -0.87 2.91 2.35
CA ASP A 57 0.47 2.99 1.76
C ASP A 57 1.04 4.41 1.76
N GLY A 58 0.26 5.41 2.19
CA GLY A 58 0.61 6.81 2.22
C GLY A 58 0.31 7.56 0.92
N SER A 59 -0.24 6.88 -0.10
CA SER A 59 -0.75 7.57 -1.28
C SER A 59 -1.98 8.41 -0.90
N GLY A 60 -2.12 9.62 -1.41
CA GLY A 60 -3.31 10.45 -1.26
C GLY A 60 -4.04 10.53 -2.59
N TYR A 61 -5.34 10.81 -2.60
CA TYR A 61 -6.09 11.16 -3.81
C TYR A 61 -6.47 12.65 -3.76
N GLU A 62 -6.21 13.40 -4.83
CA GLU A 62 -6.69 14.78 -5.03
C GLU A 62 -7.52 14.82 -6.33
N GLY A 63 -8.82 15.09 -6.19
CA GLY A 63 -9.80 14.85 -7.25
C GLY A 63 -9.74 15.80 -8.46
N GLU A 64 -9.20 17.01 -8.31
CA GLU A 64 -9.20 18.02 -9.39
C GLU A 64 -7.82 18.26 -10.03
N LYS A 65 -6.71 17.81 -9.41
CA LYS A 65 -5.34 18.03 -9.91
C LYS A 65 -4.45 16.82 -9.65
N TRP A 66 -4.83 15.69 -10.26
CA TRP A 66 -4.07 14.46 -10.17
C TRP A 66 -2.85 14.49 -11.10
N ASN A 67 -1.69 14.92 -10.59
CA ASN A 67 -0.43 14.98 -11.36
C ASN A 67 0.25 13.61 -11.53
N TYR A 68 -0.29 12.55 -10.93
CA TYR A 68 0.33 11.23 -10.99
C TYR A 68 0.16 10.61 -12.38
N CYS A 69 1.29 10.28 -13.01
CA CYS A 69 1.35 9.70 -14.36
C CYS A 69 0.68 10.56 -15.44
N ASP A 70 0.76 11.89 -15.31
CA ASP A 70 0.33 12.84 -16.34
C ASP A 70 1.23 12.85 -17.61
N GLY A 71 2.27 12.01 -17.61
CA GLY A 71 3.26 11.87 -18.69
C GLY A 71 4.56 12.65 -18.44
N TYR A 72 4.55 13.67 -17.58
CA TYR A 72 5.73 14.45 -17.21
C TYR A 72 6.35 13.96 -15.89
N ASP A 73 5.52 13.54 -14.92
CA ASP A 73 5.99 12.98 -13.65
C ASP A 73 5.40 11.58 -13.40
N ARG A 74 6.27 10.58 -13.34
CA ARG A 74 5.91 9.16 -13.10
C ARG A 74 6.02 8.74 -11.63
N ARG A 75 6.37 9.67 -10.74
CA ARG A 75 6.55 9.38 -9.31
C ARG A 75 5.20 9.13 -8.64
N PHE A 76 5.14 8.14 -7.76
CA PHE A 76 3.99 7.93 -6.89
C PHE A 76 3.83 9.12 -5.93
N TYR A 77 2.59 9.40 -5.48
CA TYR A 77 2.31 10.47 -4.52
C TYR A 77 3.24 10.42 -3.29
N THR A 78 3.50 9.21 -2.81
CA THR A 78 4.41 8.96 -1.69
C THR A 78 5.84 9.41 -1.98
N GLU A 79 6.34 9.23 -3.20
CA GLU A 79 7.68 9.67 -3.64
C GLU A 79 7.75 11.18 -3.88
N ILE A 80 6.64 11.81 -4.28
CA ILE A 80 6.53 13.27 -4.40
C ILE A 80 6.59 13.91 -3.01
N VAL A 81 5.85 13.36 -2.04
CA VAL A 81 5.76 13.92 -0.68
C VAL A 81 6.95 13.56 0.19
N SER A 82 7.41 12.31 0.12
CA SER A 82 8.43 11.76 1.03
C SER A 82 9.82 11.65 0.39
N GLY A 83 9.96 12.03 -0.88
CA GLY A 83 11.15 11.77 -1.67
C GLY A 83 11.27 10.29 -2.06
N PHE A 84 12.26 9.98 -2.90
CA PHE A 84 12.62 8.59 -3.18
C PHE A 84 13.14 7.94 -1.91
N LYS A 85 12.43 6.92 -1.43
CA LYS A 85 13.02 6.03 -0.45
C LYS A 85 14.16 5.29 -1.15
N PRO A 86 15.32 5.11 -0.49
CA PRO A 86 16.35 4.26 -1.06
C PRO A 86 15.70 2.89 -1.35
N PRO A 87 15.99 2.25 -2.50
CA PRO A 87 15.63 0.86 -2.64
C PRO A 87 16.19 0.17 -1.39
N GLY A 88 15.35 -0.60 -0.70
CA GLY A 88 15.82 -1.39 0.44
C GLY A 88 17.01 -2.24 0.04
N ILE A 89 17.66 -2.90 1.00
CA ILE A 89 18.82 -3.77 0.73
C ILE A 89 18.50 -4.62 -0.49
N PRO A 90 19.20 -4.41 -1.63
CA PRO A 90 18.93 -5.20 -2.81
C PRO A 90 19.12 -6.66 -2.41
N GLN A 91 18.24 -7.55 -2.84
CA GLN A 91 18.42 -8.99 -2.66
C GLN A 91 19.58 -9.43 -3.58
N PHE A 92 20.79 -8.98 -3.27
CA PHE A 92 22.01 -9.57 -3.78
C PHE A 92 22.13 -10.90 -3.07
N THR A 93 21.75 -11.98 -3.76
CA THR A 93 22.14 -13.34 -3.41
C THR A 93 23.64 -13.53 -3.66
N ASN A 94 24.50 -12.67 -3.09
CA ASN A 94 25.96 -12.80 -3.13
C ASN A 94 26.48 -13.85 -2.11
N LEU A 95 25.59 -14.65 -1.51
CA LEU A 95 25.94 -15.66 -0.50
C LEU A 95 26.24 -17.06 -1.06
N GLY A 96 26.27 -17.24 -2.38
CA GLY A 96 26.68 -18.52 -2.96
C GLY A 96 26.91 -18.37 -4.45
N ARG A 97 27.87 -19.12 -4.99
CA ARG A 97 28.02 -19.30 -6.44
C ARG A 97 26.63 -19.60 -7.02
N SER A 98 26.18 -18.83 -8.01
CA SER A 98 25.05 -19.26 -8.83
C SER A 98 25.36 -20.69 -9.26
N GLY A 99 24.52 -21.65 -8.85
CA GLY A 99 24.69 -23.04 -9.28
C GLY A 99 24.75 -23.07 -10.81
N GLU A 100 25.49 -24.02 -11.38
CA GLU A 100 25.44 -24.21 -12.83
C GLU A 100 23.99 -24.52 -13.22
N ILE A 101 23.45 -23.70 -14.11
CA ILE A 101 22.12 -23.92 -14.65
C ILE A 101 22.21 -25.16 -15.55
N PRO A 102 21.37 -26.20 -15.32
CA PRO A 102 21.36 -27.36 -16.19
C PRO A 102 21.15 -26.98 -17.67
N GLU A 103 21.80 -27.69 -18.57
CA GLU A 103 21.75 -27.38 -20.00
C GLU A 103 20.31 -27.37 -20.53
N GLY A 104 19.93 -26.26 -21.16
CA GLY A 104 18.58 -26.08 -21.72
C GLY A 104 17.51 -25.69 -20.69
N CYS A 105 17.87 -25.49 -19.42
CA CYS A 105 16.97 -25.00 -18.39
C CYS A 105 17.13 -23.50 -18.12
N TYR A 106 16.13 -22.89 -17.48
CA TYR A 106 16.12 -21.47 -17.11
C TYR A 106 15.90 -21.31 -15.60
N ASP A 107 16.67 -20.44 -14.93
CA ASP A 107 16.46 -20.10 -13.52
C ASP A 107 15.24 -19.18 -13.37
N CYS A 108 14.26 -19.61 -12.57
CA CYS A 108 13.00 -18.90 -12.33
C CYS A 108 12.96 -18.20 -10.96
N GLY A 109 14.07 -18.17 -10.23
CA GLY A 109 14.18 -17.58 -8.88
C GLY A 109 13.73 -18.50 -7.74
N ASP A 110 13.05 -19.61 -8.05
CA ASP A 110 12.69 -20.66 -7.11
C ASP A 110 13.12 -22.08 -7.57
N GLY A 111 13.77 -22.18 -8.72
CA GLY A 111 14.16 -23.45 -9.33
C GLY A 111 14.56 -23.31 -10.80
N PHE A 112 14.83 -24.44 -11.45
CA PHE A 112 15.14 -24.53 -12.86
C PHE A 112 13.93 -25.05 -13.65
N TYR A 113 13.50 -24.28 -14.65
CA TYR A 113 12.47 -24.66 -15.61
C TYR A 113 13.08 -25.37 -16.81
N ASP A 114 12.54 -26.54 -17.16
CA ASP A 114 12.86 -27.25 -18.39
C ASP A 114 11.73 -27.09 -19.43
N PRO A 115 11.98 -26.40 -20.56
CA PRO A 115 10.98 -26.15 -21.59
C PRO A 115 10.55 -27.42 -22.35
N LYS A 116 11.36 -28.48 -22.33
CA LYS A 116 11.02 -29.75 -23.01
C LYS A 116 9.99 -30.54 -22.22
N THR A 117 10.05 -30.46 -20.89
CA THR A 117 9.16 -31.21 -19.99
C THR A 117 8.04 -30.35 -19.42
N GLY A 118 8.17 -29.01 -19.42
CA GLY A 118 7.20 -28.12 -18.79
C GLY A 118 7.27 -28.14 -17.27
N VAL A 119 8.39 -28.60 -16.70
CA VAL A 119 8.55 -28.86 -15.26
C VAL A 119 9.54 -27.87 -14.66
N ILE A 120 9.25 -27.45 -13.43
CA ILE A 120 10.15 -26.68 -12.59
C ILE A 120 10.67 -27.61 -11.48
N VAL A 121 11.99 -27.70 -11.35
CA VAL A 121 12.67 -28.41 -10.26
C VAL A 121 13.38 -27.42 -9.34
N ASP A 122 13.53 -27.72 -8.04
CA ASP A 122 14.26 -26.86 -7.12
C ASP A 122 15.77 -26.86 -7.41
N TYR A 123 16.52 -26.02 -6.70
CA TYR A 123 17.99 -25.94 -6.83
C TYR A 123 18.74 -27.23 -6.41
N ARG A 124 18.04 -28.26 -5.92
CA ARG A 124 18.55 -29.62 -5.66
C ARG A 124 18.03 -30.64 -6.68
N LEU A 125 17.46 -30.18 -7.79
CA LEU A 125 16.88 -30.98 -8.88
C LEU A 125 15.70 -31.86 -8.45
N ARG A 126 14.94 -31.45 -7.43
CA ARG A 126 13.71 -32.13 -7.00
C ARG A 126 12.50 -31.45 -7.62
N PHE A 127 11.53 -32.23 -8.09
CA PHE A 127 10.28 -31.69 -8.64
C PHE A 127 9.63 -30.66 -7.69
N LEU A 128 9.30 -29.48 -8.22
CA LEU A 128 8.53 -28.45 -7.51
C LEU A 128 7.09 -28.40 -8.02
N ARG A 129 6.92 -28.11 -9.32
CA ARG A 129 5.62 -27.92 -9.97
C ARG A 129 5.75 -28.00 -11.48
N ASN A 130 4.63 -28.06 -12.18
CA ASN A 130 4.56 -27.76 -13.61
C ASN A 130 4.51 -26.24 -13.82
N ALA A 131 5.02 -25.79 -14.96
CA ALA A 131 4.91 -24.40 -15.43
C ALA A 131 3.55 -24.11 -16.06
#